data_AF-A0A7Y4SS46-F1
#
_entry.id   AF-A0A7Y4SS46-F1
#
_cell.length_a   1.000
_cell.length_b   1.000
_cell.length_c   1.000
_cell.angle_alpha   90.00
_cell.angle_beta   90.00
_cell.angle_gamma   90.00
#
_symmetry.space_group_name_H-M   'P 1'
#
loop_
_entity.id
_entity.type
_entity.pdbx_description
1 polymer ?
#
loop_
_entity_poly.entity_id
_entity_poly.type
_entity_poly.pdbx_seq_one_letter_code
_entity_poly.pdbx_strand_id
1 'polypeptide(L)'
;MDPELIRYFDIVCDRIAAHPSYSVKLEKAAGLDEQLVLNYHTHGPEQDYCASVCVGSNTLVEHGLHATLEELAHIRGIGATAEECGPRMAAFAACLVDRYVLKRAPLVLLDGRVFVGR
;
A
#
# COMPACT_ATOMS: atom_id res chain seq x y z
N MET A 1 -5.11 -7.30 15.72
CA MET A 1 -5.57 -6.60 14.50
C MET A 1 -7.02 -7.02 14.27
N ASP A 2 -7.88 -6.11 13.85
CA ASP A 2 -9.32 -6.35 13.70
C ASP A 2 -9.59 -7.44 12.63
N PRO A 3 -10.27 -8.55 12.95
CA PRO A 3 -10.58 -9.61 12.00
C PRO A 3 -11.39 -9.14 10.78
N GLU A 4 -12.24 -8.13 10.92
CA GLU A 4 -13.00 -7.58 9.80
C GLU A 4 -12.11 -6.83 8.82
N LEU A 5 -11.11 -6.10 9.33
CA LEU A 5 -10.12 -5.43 8.49
C LEU A 5 -9.24 -6.43 7.75
N ILE A 6 -8.81 -7.51 8.41
CA ILE A 6 -8.04 -8.58 7.76
C ILE A 6 -8.85 -9.17 6.60
N ARG A 7 -10.10 -9.57 6.86
CA ARG A 7 -10.98 -10.13 5.81
C ARG A 7 -11.19 -9.14 4.66
N TYR A 8 -11.35 -7.86 4.95
CA TYR A 8 -11.47 -6.83 3.92
C TYR A 8 -10.21 -6.78 3.04
N PHE A 9 -9.01 -6.76 3.64
CA PHE A 9 -7.76 -6.67 2.89
C PHE A 9 -7.39 -7.96 2.17
N ASP A 10 -7.79 -9.12 2.65
CA ASP A 10 -7.68 -10.38 1.90
C ASP A 10 -8.46 -10.30 0.58
N ILE A 11 -9.70 -9.78 0.63
CA ILE A 11 -10.52 -9.57 -0.58
C ILE A 11 -9.86 -8.55 -1.53
N VAL A 12 -9.25 -7.49 -0.98
CA VAL A 12 -8.51 -6.51 -1.80
C VAL A 12 -7.31 -7.18 -2.47
N CYS A 13 -6.51 -7.95 -1.74
CA CYS A 13 -5.38 -8.71 -2.28
C CYS A 13 -5.81 -9.72 -3.35
N ASP A 14 -6.94 -10.41 -3.18
CA ASP A 14 -7.49 -11.31 -4.18
C ASP A 14 -7.89 -10.58 -5.46
N ARG A 15 -8.50 -9.40 -5.34
CA ARG A 15 -8.83 -8.56 -6.50
C ARG A 15 -7.60 -8.06 -7.23
N ILE A 16 -6.55 -7.70 -6.50
CA ILE A 16 -5.27 -7.30 -7.08
C ILE A 16 -4.64 -8.48 -7.84
N ALA A 17 -4.61 -9.66 -7.23
CA ALA A 17 -4.08 -10.87 -7.85
C ALA A 17 -4.90 -11.35 -9.07
N ALA A 18 -6.20 -11.09 -9.10
CA ALA A 18 -7.05 -11.38 -10.25
C ALA A 18 -6.96 -10.33 -11.37
N HIS A 19 -6.43 -9.13 -11.09
CA HIS A 19 -6.36 -8.06 -12.08
C HIS A 19 -5.17 -8.28 -13.04
N PRO A 20 -5.38 -8.31 -14.37
CA PRO A 20 -4.38 -8.77 -15.34
C PRO A 20 -3.13 -7.88 -15.40
N SER A 21 -3.26 -6.59 -15.06
CA SER A 21 -2.12 -5.68 -15.01
C SER A 21 -1.48 -5.58 -13.63
N TYR A 22 -2.27 -5.67 -12.54
CA TYR A 22 -1.73 -5.46 -11.20
C TYR A 22 -0.99 -6.69 -10.69
N SER A 23 -1.52 -7.89 -10.97
CA SER A 23 -0.88 -9.16 -10.64
C SER A 23 0.54 -9.25 -11.20
N VAL A 24 0.68 -9.11 -12.52
CA VAL A 24 1.99 -9.18 -13.21
C VAL A 24 2.98 -8.17 -12.64
N LYS A 25 2.55 -6.94 -12.38
CA LYS A 25 3.41 -5.90 -11.82
C LYS A 25 3.85 -6.21 -10.39
N LEU A 26 2.94 -6.63 -9.52
CA LEU A 26 3.27 -6.94 -8.13
C LEU A 26 4.06 -8.23 -7.96
N GLU A 27 3.73 -9.27 -8.72
CA GLU A 27 4.50 -10.51 -8.72
C GLU A 27 5.94 -10.28 -9.20
N LYS A 28 6.11 -9.44 -10.23
CA LYS A 28 7.44 -9.03 -10.69
C LYS A 28 8.19 -8.28 -9.59
N ALA A 29 7.57 -7.28 -8.97
CA ALA A 29 8.19 -6.50 -7.89
C ALA A 29 8.57 -7.38 -6.69
N ALA A 30 7.68 -8.28 -6.28
CA ALA A 30 7.93 -9.25 -5.21
C ALA A 30 9.08 -10.21 -5.59
N GLY A 31 9.08 -10.75 -6.81
CA GLY A 31 10.13 -11.65 -7.30
C GLY A 31 11.51 -10.99 -7.45
N LEU A 32 11.54 -9.66 -7.63
CA LEU A 32 12.77 -8.86 -7.65
C LEU A 32 13.17 -8.31 -6.27
N ASP A 33 12.45 -8.68 -5.20
CA ASP A 33 12.63 -8.17 -3.84
C ASP A 33 12.59 -6.63 -3.75
N GLU A 34 11.82 -5.97 -4.61
CA GLU A 34 11.67 -4.52 -4.59
C GLU A 34 10.97 -4.05 -3.32
N GLN A 35 11.34 -2.87 -2.83
CA GLN A 35 10.62 -2.26 -1.72
C GLN A 35 9.28 -1.74 -2.18
N LEU A 36 8.23 -2.39 -1.71
CA LEU A 36 6.88 -1.87 -1.86
C LEU A 36 6.67 -0.66 -0.95
N VAL A 37 5.88 0.29 -1.45
CA VAL A 37 5.42 1.47 -0.75
C VAL A 37 3.90 1.50 -0.83
N LEU A 38 3.24 1.66 0.31
CA LEU A 38 1.81 1.91 0.41
C LEU A 38 1.59 3.39 0.66
N ASN A 39 1.15 4.13 -0.37
CA ASN A 39 0.87 5.56 -0.25
C ASN A 39 -0.64 5.82 -0.16
N TYR A 40 -1.10 6.18 1.04
CA TYR A 40 -2.45 6.60 1.30
C TYR A 40 -2.60 8.08 0.96
N HIS A 41 -3.56 8.43 0.12
CA HIS A 41 -3.73 9.81 -0.34
C HIS A 41 -5.18 10.09 -0.74
N THR A 42 -5.58 11.36 -0.73
CA THR A 42 -6.85 11.82 -1.32
C THR A 42 -6.61 12.44 -2.70
N HIS A 43 -7.64 12.46 -3.54
CA HIS A 43 -7.61 13.18 -4.84
C HIS A 43 -8.12 14.63 -4.73
N GLY A 44 -8.43 15.09 -3.51
CA GLY A 44 -8.94 16.43 -3.25
C GLY A 44 -9.74 16.49 -1.94
N PRO A 45 -10.21 17.68 -1.55
CA PRO A 45 -11.08 17.84 -0.38
C PRO A 45 -12.33 16.96 -0.48
N GLU A 46 -12.76 16.42 0.67
CA GLU A 46 -13.99 15.62 0.81
C GLU A 46 -14.01 14.30 0.02
N GLN A 47 -12.89 13.88 -0.57
CA GLN A 47 -12.76 12.57 -1.20
C GLN A 47 -12.16 11.56 -0.22
N ASP A 48 -12.68 10.33 -0.29
CA ASP A 48 -12.12 9.20 0.45
C ASP A 48 -10.65 8.96 0.10
N TYR A 49 -9.91 8.47 1.08
CA TYR A 49 -8.54 8.01 0.89
C TYR A 49 -8.49 6.82 -0.05
N CYS A 50 -7.55 6.89 -0.98
CA CYS A 50 -7.10 5.81 -1.82
C CYS A 50 -5.76 5.27 -1.29
N ALA A 51 -5.41 4.05 -1.67
CA ALA A 51 -4.09 3.47 -1.43
C ALA A 51 -3.43 3.10 -2.76
N SER A 52 -2.27 3.68 -3.03
CA SER A 52 -1.40 3.22 -4.13
C SER A 52 -0.40 2.21 -3.57
N VAL A 53 -0.28 1.06 -4.24
CA VAL A 53 0.84 0.14 -4.07
C VAL A 53 1.88 0.50 -5.11
N CYS A 54 3.05 0.93 -4.67
CA CYS A 54 4.11 1.42 -5.54
C CYS A 54 5.43 0.68 -5.31
N VAL A 55 6.36 0.83 -6.25
CA VAL A 55 7.80 0.63 -6.02
C VAL A 55 8.51 1.97 -6.12
N GLY A 56 9.60 2.10 -5.38
CA GLY A 56 10.43 3.31 -5.38
C GLY A 56 11.83 3.01 -4.89
N SER A 57 12.77 3.92 -5.18
CA SER A 57 14.14 3.82 -4.68
C SER A 57 14.15 3.91 -3.15
N ASN A 58 14.53 2.82 -2.46
CA ASN A 58 14.64 2.73 -1.00
C ASN A 58 15.28 3.97 -0.39
N THR A 59 16.43 4.40 -0.94
CA THR A 59 17.24 5.48 -0.40
C THR A 59 16.50 6.81 -0.38
N LEU A 60 15.64 7.08 -1.36
CA LEU A 60 14.93 8.36 -1.43
C LEU A 60 13.70 8.36 -0.52
N VAL A 61 12.95 7.26 -0.48
CA VAL A 61 11.73 7.13 0.34
C VAL A 61 12.07 7.14 1.83
N GLU A 62 13.12 6.41 2.25
CA GLU A 62 13.56 6.33 3.64
C GLU A 62 14.08 7.68 4.17
N HIS A 63 14.62 8.53 3.30
CA HIS A 63 15.11 9.86 3.66
C HIS A 63 14.07 10.98 3.48
N GLY A 64 12.80 10.63 3.20
CA GLY A 64 11.73 11.62 3.01
C GLY A 64 11.94 12.54 1.80
N LEU A 65 12.77 12.12 0.85
CA LEU A 65 12.94 12.79 -0.44
C LEU A 65 11.84 12.31 -1.39
N HIS A 66 11.35 13.20 -2.25
CA HIS A 66 10.35 12.85 -3.27
C HIS A 66 10.95 11.84 -4.26
N ALA A 67 10.87 10.57 -3.93
CA ALA A 67 11.14 9.49 -4.86
C ALA A 67 10.02 9.47 -5.90
N THR A 68 10.38 9.37 -7.18
CA THR A 68 9.39 9.02 -8.20
C THR A 68 8.91 7.60 -7.88
N LEU A 69 7.65 7.49 -7.45
CA LEU A 69 7.01 6.21 -7.18
C LEU A 69 6.38 5.70 -8.48
N GLU A 70 6.69 4.47 -8.86
CA GLU A 70 5.95 3.77 -9.91
C GLU A 70 4.75 3.07 -9.29
N GLU A 71 3.54 3.45 -9.71
CA GLU A 71 2.30 2.84 -9.24
C GLU A 71 2.06 1.47 -9.91
N LEU A 72 1.93 0.45 -9.08
CA LEU A 72 1.64 -0.93 -9.49
C LEU A 72 0.15 -1.24 -9.42
N ALA A 73 -0.53 -0.74 -8.38
CA ALA A 73 -1.97 -0.88 -8.18
C ALA A 73 -2.54 0.35 -7.45
N HIS A 74 -3.79 0.69 -7.75
CA HIS A 74 -4.50 1.80 -7.11
C HIS A 74 -5.85 1.32 -6.57
N ILE A 75 -6.06 1.47 -5.27
CA ILE A 75 -7.28 1.02 -4.59
C ILE A 75 -8.01 2.26 -4.10
N ARG A 76 -9.25 2.45 -4.56
CA ARG A 76 -10.08 3.60 -4.20
C ARG A 76 -10.97 3.30 -2.99
N GLY A 77 -11.25 4.33 -2.18
CA GLY A 77 -12.23 4.25 -1.10
C GLY A 77 -11.81 3.32 0.04
N ILE A 78 -10.54 3.40 0.46
CA ILE A 78 -10.02 2.60 1.57
C ILE A 78 -10.47 3.13 2.93
N GLY A 79 -10.68 4.43 3.09
CA GLY A 79 -11.17 5.06 4.32
C GLY A 79 -11.59 6.50 4.08
N ALA A 80 -12.44 7.06 4.94
CA ALA A 80 -12.94 8.42 4.78
C ALA A 80 -11.99 9.47 5.40
N THR A 81 -11.20 9.08 6.39
CA THR A 81 -10.32 9.98 7.16
C THR A 81 -8.93 9.39 7.34
N ALA A 82 -7.96 10.24 7.70
CA ALA A 82 -6.60 9.80 8.03
C ALA A 82 -6.59 8.87 9.26
N GLU A 83 -7.44 9.15 10.26
CA GLU A 83 -7.60 8.34 11.47
C GLU A 83 -8.10 6.94 11.14
N GLU A 84 -9.07 6.81 10.23
CA GLU A 84 -9.53 5.51 9.75
C GLU A 84 -8.46 4.74 8.99
N CYS A 85 -7.56 5.46 8.29
CA CYS A 85 -6.49 4.84 7.53
C CYS A 85 -5.40 4.22 8.42
N GLY A 86 -5.15 4.74 9.63
CA GLY A 86 -4.09 4.24 10.52
C GLY A 86 -4.14 2.73 10.76
N PRO A 87 -5.24 2.17 11.30
CA PRO A 87 -5.39 0.72 11.48
C PRO A 87 -5.37 -0.06 10.15
N ARG A 88 -5.87 0.55 9.08
CA ARG A 88 -5.96 -0.04 7.74
C ARG A 88 -4.60 -0.17 7.06
N MET A 89 -3.69 0.77 7.29
CA MET A 89 -2.31 0.73 6.78
C MET A 89 -1.58 -0.52 7.26
N ALA A 90 -1.62 -0.79 8.56
CA ALA A 90 -0.97 -1.97 9.13
C ALA A 90 -1.59 -3.28 8.63
N ALA A 91 -2.92 -3.32 8.51
CA ALA A 91 -3.62 -4.50 8.00
C ALA A 91 -3.30 -4.77 6.53
N PHE A 92 -3.34 -3.75 5.67
CA PHE A 92 -3.04 -3.93 4.26
C PHE A 92 -1.58 -4.34 4.03
N ALA A 93 -0.65 -3.71 4.75
CA ALA A 93 0.77 -4.07 4.69
C ALA A 93 0.98 -5.55 5.06
N ALA A 94 0.35 -6.03 6.13
CA ALA A 94 0.44 -7.42 6.55
C ALA A 94 -0.13 -8.39 5.51
N CYS A 95 -1.31 -8.09 4.95
CA CYS A 95 -1.93 -8.92 3.91
C CYS A 95 -1.06 -8.98 2.64
N LEU A 96 -0.39 -7.89 2.25
CA LEU A 96 0.54 -7.92 1.12
C LEU A 96 1.79 -8.76 1.41
N VAL A 97 2.35 -8.66 2.62
CA VAL A 97 3.49 -9.48 3.04
C VAL A 97 3.17 -10.96 2.94
N ASP A 98 2.01 -11.37 3.46
CA ASP A 98 1.58 -12.77 3.42
C ASP A 98 1.28 -13.22 1.99
N ARG A 99 0.46 -12.45 1.25
CA ARG A 99 -0.01 -12.82 -0.09
C ARG A 99 1.10 -13.00 -1.11
N TYR A 100 2.13 -12.16 -1.05
CA TYR A 100 3.24 -12.13 -1.99
C TYR A 100 4.57 -12.63 -1.40
N VAL A 101 4.54 -13.16 -0.16
CA VAL A 101 5.71 -13.70 0.55
C VAL A 101 6.87 -12.70 0.58
N LEU A 102 6.57 -11.45 0.91
CA LEU A 102 7.53 -10.36 0.86
C LEU A 102 8.59 -10.52 1.97
N LYS A 103 9.86 -10.33 1.63
CA LYS A 103 10.97 -10.37 2.61
C LYS A 103 10.99 -9.18 3.57
N ARG A 104 10.30 -8.11 3.21
CA ARG A 104 10.24 -6.85 3.95
C ARG A 104 8.82 -6.30 3.91
N ALA A 105 8.40 -5.67 5.00
CA ALA A 105 7.13 -4.98 5.04
C ALA A 105 7.14 -3.77 4.08
N PRO A 106 6.00 -3.44 3.44
CA PRO A 106 5.87 -2.20 2.70
C PRO A 106 6.15 -0.97 3.58
N LEU A 107 6.82 0.04 3.02
CA LEU A 107 6.89 1.35 3.66
C LEU A 107 5.52 2.02 3.54
N VAL A 108 5.02 2.59 4.62
CA VAL A 108 3.71 3.26 4.61
C VAL A 108 3.92 4.77 4.54
N LEU A 109 3.26 5.39 3.57
CA LEU A 109 3.15 6.84 3.45
C LEU A 109 1.69 7.27 3.63
N LEU A 110 1.50 8.43 4.25
CA LEU A 110 0.24 9.16 4.30
C LEU A 110 0.48 10.53 3.67
N ASP A 111 -0.28 10.83 2.61
CA ASP A 111 -0.16 12.03 1.78
C ASP A 111 1.30 12.28 1.34
N GLY A 112 1.96 11.21 0.91
CA GLY A 112 3.36 11.22 0.44
C GLY A 112 4.43 11.35 1.53
N ARG A 113 4.05 11.32 2.82
CA ARG A 113 4.99 11.41 3.95
C ARG A 113 5.06 10.10 4.71
N VAL A 114 6.24 9.74 5.21
CA VAL A 114 6.43 8.52 6.00
C VAL A 114 5.47 8.53 7.20
N PHE A 115 4.61 7.52 7.26
CA PHE A 115 3.70 7.33 8.37
C PHE A 115 4.42 6.56 9.48
N VAL A 116 4.72 7.24 10.57
CA VAL A 116 5.26 6.62 11.79
C VAL A 116 4.08 6.48 12.75
N GLY A 117 3.47 5.30 12.78
CA GLY A 117 2.34 5.02 13.68
C GLY A 117 2.70 5.36 15.12
N ARG A 118 1.90 6.20 15.77
CA ARG A 118 1.90 6.38 17.22
C ARG A 118 0.86 5.47 17.84
#